data_AF-A0A536PAQ4-F1
#
_entry.id   AF-A0A536PAQ4-F1
#
_cell.length_a   1.000
_cell.length_b   1.000
_cell.length_c   1.000
_cell.angle_alpha   90.00
_cell.angle_beta   90.00
_cell.angle_gamma   90.00
#
_symmetry.space_group_name_H-M   'P 1'
#
loop_
_entity.id
_entity.type
_entity.pdbx_description
1 polymer ?
#
loop_
_entity_poly.entity_id
_entity_poly.type
_entity_poly.pdbx_seq_one_letter_code
_entity_poly.pdbx_strand_id
1 'polypeptide(L)'
;MVIHIEFDGVMSLLRLALRNVAADADAQIERLVRLRIDCDDLGESVSDAYRASRPMLTPIQSDAVSAVDELFAGMTAEDNVELWTDEALKNAPQWAEARRLAIEALRQLPDGPSARERLLR
;
A
#
# COMPACT_ATOMS: atom_id res chain seq x y z
N MET A 1 -28.62 -4.24 -13.08
CA MET A 1 -27.96 -4.62 -11.82
C MET A 1 -26.47 -4.56 -12.09
N VAL A 2 -25.86 -3.40 -11.88
CA VAL A 2 -24.43 -3.19 -12.17
C VAL A 2 -23.64 -3.58 -10.93
N ILE A 3 -22.59 -4.36 -11.15
CA ILE A 3 -21.73 -4.97 -10.15
C ILE A 3 -20.98 -3.85 -9.39
N HIS A 4 -21.57 -3.34 -8.32
CA HIS A 4 -20.91 -2.40 -7.41
C HIS A 4 -19.95 -3.11 -6.42
N ILE A 5 -20.03 -4.44 -6.35
CA ILE A 5 -19.30 -5.25 -5.36
C ILE A 5 -17.81 -5.39 -5.70
N GLU A 6 -17.42 -5.34 -6.97
CA GLU A 6 -16.01 -5.55 -7.40
C GLU A 6 -15.13 -4.31 -7.19
N PHE A 7 -15.66 -3.11 -7.45
CA PHE A 7 -14.89 -1.86 -7.40
C PHE A 7 -14.57 -1.41 -5.97
N ASP A 8 -15.52 -1.54 -5.03
CA ASP A 8 -15.29 -1.20 -3.62
C ASP A 8 -14.27 -2.15 -2.96
N GLY A 9 -14.24 -3.41 -3.40
CA GLY A 9 -13.25 -4.39 -2.95
C GLY A 9 -11.82 -3.98 -3.32
N VAL A 10 -11.60 -3.59 -4.57
CA VAL A 10 -10.27 -3.21 -5.07
C VAL A 10 -9.71 -1.97 -4.35
N MET A 11 -10.52 -0.93 -4.16
CA MET A 11 -10.08 0.26 -3.42
C MET A 11 -9.81 -0.04 -1.94
N SER A 12 -10.59 -0.96 -1.35
CA SER A 12 -10.36 -1.41 0.03
C SER A 12 -9.04 -2.18 0.17
N LEU A 13 -8.69 -3.00 -0.82
CA LEU A 13 -7.40 -3.70 -0.87
C LEU A 13 -6.22 -2.72 -0.98
N LEU A 14 -6.32 -1.71 -1.84
CA LEU A 14 -5.28 -0.67 -1.95
C LEU A 14 -5.08 0.06 -0.62
N ARG A 15 -6.18 0.51 0.00
CA ARG A 15 -6.10 1.17 1.32
C ARG A 15 -5.52 0.25 2.39
N LEU A 16 -5.86 -1.04 2.36
CA LEU A 16 -5.31 -2.03 3.30
C LEU A 16 -3.80 -2.21 3.10
N ALA A 17 -3.34 -2.38 1.86
CA ALA A 17 -1.92 -2.52 1.53
C ALA A 17 -1.13 -1.29 2.01
N LEU A 18 -1.60 -0.08 1.68
CA LEU A 18 -0.97 1.16 2.12
C LEU A 18 -0.99 1.35 3.63
N ARG A 19 -2.06 0.93 4.33
CA ARG A 19 -2.11 0.97 5.80
C ARG A 19 -1.09 0.03 6.44
N ASN A 20 -0.88 -1.15 5.85
CA ASN A 20 0.15 -2.08 6.34
C ASN A 20 1.55 -1.47 6.16
N VAL A 21 1.81 -0.80 5.03
CA VAL A 21 3.09 -0.10 4.80
C VAL A 21 3.25 1.14 5.67
N ALA A 22 2.18 1.87 5.95
CA ALA A 22 2.20 3.07 6.79
C ALA A 22 2.38 2.78 8.30
N ALA A 23 2.14 1.55 8.74
CA ALA A 23 2.30 1.15 10.12
C ALA A 23 3.77 1.25 10.58
N ASP A 24 3.99 1.40 11.89
CA ASP A 24 5.32 1.33 12.46
C ASP A 24 5.94 -0.08 12.30
N ALA A 25 7.25 -0.16 12.51
CA ALA A 25 8.01 -1.38 12.26
C ALA A 25 7.53 -2.56 13.11
N ASP A 26 7.16 -2.32 14.37
CA ASP A 26 6.75 -3.38 15.27
C ASP A 26 5.39 -3.95 14.86
N ALA A 27 4.44 -3.10 14.47
CA ALA A 27 3.15 -3.51 13.94
C ALA A 27 3.27 -4.27 12.60
N GLN A 28 4.22 -3.88 11.75
CA GLN A 28 4.53 -4.59 10.51
C GLN A 28 5.05 -5.99 10.81
N ILE A 29 6.07 -6.10 11.66
CA ILE A 29 6.68 -7.39 12.04
C ILE A 29 5.66 -8.30 12.72
N GLU A 30 4.85 -7.78 13.64
CA GLU A 30 3.78 -8.56 14.29
C GLU A 30 2.82 -9.15 13.25
N ARG A 31 2.44 -8.36 12.24
CA ARG A 31 1.58 -8.82 11.14
C ARG A 31 2.26 -9.91 10.31
N LEU A 32 3.51 -9.72 9.91
CA LEU A 32 4.28 -10.69 9.11
C LEU A 32 4.35 -12.04 9.83
N VAL A 33 4.72 -12.03 11.12
CA VAL A 33 4.77 -13.22 11.98
C VAL A 33 3.40 -13.89 12.10
N ARG A 34 2.33 -13.10 12.35
CA ARG A 34 0.98 -13.62 12.50
C ARG A 34 0.47 -14.30 11.23
N LEU A 35 0.80 -13.75 10.07
CA LEU A 35 0.35 -14.26 8.77
C LEU A 35 1.29 -15.30 8.17
N ARG A 36 2.51 -15.46 8.73
CA ARG A 36 3.58 -16.32 8.21
C ARG A 36 3.97 -15.98 6.77
N ILE A 37 4.21 -14.70 6.55
CA ILE A 37 4.58 -14.09 5.27
C ILE A 37 5.87 -13.29 5.45
N ASP A 38 6.54 -12.99 4.35
CA ASP A 38 7.86 -12.35 4.32
C ASP A 38 7.73 -10.83 4.11
N CYS A 39 8.84 -10.09 4.28
CA CYS A 39 8.81 -8.62 4.23
C CYS A 39 8.44 -8.07 2.84
N ASP A 40 8.82 -8.78 1.78
CA ASP A 40 8.53 -8.46 0.39
C ASP A 40 7.04 -8.55 0.05
N ASP A 41 6.27 -9.37 0.76
CA ASP A 41 4.81 -9.43 0.64
C ASP A 41 4.14 -8.07 0.90
N LEU A 42 4.75 -7.17 1.71
CA LEU A 42 4.26 -5.81 1.90
C LEU A 42 4.36 -4.97 0.61
N GLY A 43 5.47 -5.12 -0.12
CA GLY A 43 5.70 -4.45 -1.40
C GLY A 43 4.81 -5.04 -2.50
N GLU A 44 4.76 -6.36 -2.60
CA GLU A 44 3.92 -7.07 -3.57
C GLU A 44 2.44 -6.71 -3.38
N SER A 45 1.95 -6.69 -2.14
CA SER A 45 0.57 -6.28 -1.82
C SER A 45 0.22 -4.88 -2.33
N VAL A 46 1.18 -3.93 -2.27
CA VAL A 46 0.96 -2.58 -2.81
C VAL A 46 0.94 -2.60 -4.32
N SER A 47 1.90 -3.28 -4.96
CA SER A 47 2.00 -3.33 -6.42
C SER A 47 0.75 -3.93 -7.06
N ASP A 48 0.29 -5.07 -6.52
CA ASP A 48 -0.92 -5.76 -7.00
C ASP A 48 -2.17 -4.92 -6.81
N ALA A 49 -2.36 -4.34 -5.62
CA ALA A 49 -3.52 -3.52 -5.33
C ALA A 49 -3.50 -2.20 -6.13
N TYR A 50 -2.32 -1.63 -6.39
CA TYR A 50 -2.17 -0.47 -7.26
C TYR A 50 -2.54 -0.81 -8.70
N ARG A 51 -2.02 -1.90 -9.26
CA ARG A 51 -2.33 -2.36 -10.62
C ARG A 51 -3.83 -2.57 -10.81
N ALA A 52 -4.49 -3.20 -9.83
CA ALA A 52 -5.92 -3.45 -9.86
C ALA A 52 -6.75 -2.17 -9.74
N SER A 53 -6.32 -1.21 -8.92
CA SER A 53 -7.05 0.03 -8.64
C SER A 53 -6.80 1.16 -9.63
N ARG A 54 -5.73 1.09 -10.44
CA ARG A 54 -5.26 2.16 -11.33
C ARG A 54 -6.35 2.80 -12.20
N PRO A 55 -7.30 2.05 -12.82
CA PRO A 55 -8.37 2.67 -13.61
C PRO A 55 -9.34 3.56 -12.81
N MET A 56 -9.33 3.45 -11.48
CA MET A 56 -10.21 4.16 -10.56
C MET A 56 -9.57 5.41 -9.93
N LEU A 57 -8.26 5.58 -10.09
CA LEU A 57 -7.51 6.67 -9.48
C LEU A 57 -7.53 7.91 -10.36
N THR A 58 -7.65 9.08 -9.73
CA THR A 58 -7.29 10.33 -10.41
C THR A 58 -5.78 10.38 -10.66
N PRO A 59 -5.27 11.22 -11.58
CA PRO A 59 -3.83 11.35 -11.78
C PRO A 59 -3.06 11.62 -10.49
N ILE A 60 -3.55 12.54 -9.65
CA ILE A 60 -2.92 12.89 -8.35
C ILE A 60 -2.88 11.68 -7.40
N GLN A 61 -3.95 10.89 -7.36
CA GLN A 61 -3.98 9.68 -6.54
C GLN A 61 -3.04 8.60 -7.09
N SER A 62 -3.01 8.45 -8.41
CA SER A 62 -2.11 7.51 -9.09
C SER A 62 -0.65 7.85 -8.82
N ASP A 63 -0.28 9.14 -8.91
CA ASP A 63 1.09 9.62 -8.65
C ASP A 63 1.50 9.39 -7.18
N ALA A 64 0.57 9.59 -6.24
CA ALA A 64 0.86 9.37 -4.82
C ALA A 64 1.10 7.89 -4.49
N VAL A 65 0.35 6.97 -5.14
CA VAL A 65 0.52 5.52 -4.95
C VAL A 65 1.74 5.01 -5.73
N SER A 66 1.99 5.51 -6.94
CA SER A 66 3.12 5.09 -7.75
C SER A 66 4.45 5.41 -7.09
N ALA A 67 4.55 6.50 -6.31
CA ALA A 67 5.76 6.82 -5.55
C ALA A 67 6.14 5.70 -4.54
N VAL A 68 5.15 5.02 -3.95
CA VAL A 68 5.39 3.87 -3.05
C VAL A 68 5.83 2.65 -3.85
N ASP A 69 5.13 2.36 -4.94
CA ASP A 69 5.41 1.23 -5.84
C ASP A 69 6.80 1.32 -6.48
N GLU A 70 7.19 2.52 -6.95
CA GLU A 70 8.50 2.80 -7.52
C GLU A 70 9.63 2.68 -6.49
N LEU A 71 9.39 3.10 -5.25
CA LEU A 71 10.36 2.90 -4.16
C LEU A 71 10.62 1.41 -3.92
N PHE A 72 9.57 0.60 -3.83
CA PHE A 72 9.72 -0.85 -3.66
C PHE A 72 10.36 -1.52 -4.87
N ALA A 73 10.00 -1.11 -6.10
CA ALA A 73 10.67 -1.61 -7.30
C ALA A 73 12.19 -1.32 -7.28
N GLY A 74 12.61 -0.17 -6.72
CA GLY A 74 14.02 0.14 -6.50
C GLY A 74 14.69 -0.72 -5.41
N MET A 75 13.93 -1.15 -4.40
CA MET A 75 14.41 -2.04 -3.35
C MET A 75 14.53 -3.51 -3.79
N THR A 76 13.84 -3.94 -4.85
CA THR A 76 13.91 -5.32 -5.38
C THR A 76 15.08 -5.56 -6.34
N ALA A 77 15.97 -4.59 -6.53
CA ALA A 77 17.20 -4.81 -7.30
C ALA A 77 18.03 -5.96 -6.68
N GLU A 78 18.73 -6.76 -7.51
CA GLU A 78 19.41 -8.00 -7.10
C GLU A 78 20.36 -7.83 -5.90
N ASP A 79 20.91 -6.63 -5.69
CA ASP A 79 21.86 -6.32 -4.62
C ASP A 79 21.21 -5.84 -3.30
N ASN A 80 19.88 -5.72 -3.22
CA ASN A 80 19.19 -5.05 -2.10
C ASN A 80 18.40 -6.01 -1.20
N VAL A 81 18.74 -7.31 -1.20
CA VAL A 81 18.02 -8.33 -0.40
C VAL A 81 18.03 -7.98 1.09
N GLU A 82 19.08 -7.34 1.62
CA GLU A 82 19.11 -6.92 3.03
C GLU A 82 18.01 -5.94 3.42
N LEU A 83 17.42 -5.22 2.44
CA LEU A 83 16.34 -4.28 2.69
C LEU A 83 15.01 -4.98 3.00
N TRP A 84 14.87 -6.28 2.76
CA TRP A 84 13.64 -7.04 2.96
C TRP A 84 13.72 -7.93 4.21
N THR A 85 14.18 -7.34 5.32
CA THR A 85 14.35 -8.01 6.61
C THR A 85 13.65 -7.26 7.74
N ASP A 86 13.35 -7.96 8.84
CA ASP A 86 12.82 -7.35 10.08
C ASP A 86 13.74 -6.25 10.62
N GLU A 87 15.06 -6.42 10.46
CA GLU A 87 16.04 -5.41 10.86
C GLU A 87 15.96 -4.16 9.98
N ALA A 88 15.84 -4.34 8.66
CA ALA A 88 15.67 -3.23 7.73
C ALA A 88 14.33 -2.51 7.93
N LEU A 89 13.24 -3.22 8.24
CA LEU A 89 11.96 -2.58 8.60
C LEU A 89 12.16 -1.57 9.74
N LYS A 90 12.98 -1.88 10.73
CA LYS A 90 13.23 -0.99 11.87
C LYS A 90 14.16 0.17 11.52
N ASN A 91 15.23 -0.10 10.79
CA ASN A 91 16.39 0.78 10.75
C ASN A 91 16.68 1.40 9.38
N ALA A 92 16.19 0.80 8.29
CA ALA A 92 16.54 1.25 6.95
C ALA A 92 15.78 2.54 6.60
N PRO A 93 16.47 3.57 6.08
CA PRO A 93 15.82 4.83 5.69
C PRO A 93 14.78 4.62 4.58
N GLN A 94 14.93 3.61 3.74
CA GLN A 94 13.97 3.25 2.69
C GLN A 94 12.60 2.88 3.28
N TRP A 95 12.56 2.13 4.38
CA TRP A 95 11.30 1.79 5.04
C TRP A 95 10.66 2.96 5.78
N ALA A 96 11.48 3.87 6.32
CA ALA A 96 10.96 5.13 6.86
C ALA A 96 10.31 5.99 5.76
N GLU A 97 10.92 6.03 4.57
CA GLU A 97 10.38 6.72 3.41
C GLU A 97 9.11 6.04 2.87
N ALA A 98 9.10 4.70 2.79
CA ALA A 98 7.93 3.93 2.39
C ALA A 98 6.72 4.23 3.29
N ARG A 99 6.91 4.26 4.62
CA ARG A 99 5.87 4.67 5.57
C ARG A 99 5.36 6.07 5.30
N ARG A 100 6.29 7.03 5.10
CA ARG A 100 5.94 8.44 4.83
C ARG A 100 5.11 8.57 3.56
N LEU A 101 5.53 7.93 2.47
CA LEU A 101 4.83 7.95 1.18
C LEU A 101 3.45 7.26 1.28
N ALA A 102 3.37 6.13 1.97
CA ALA A 102 2.10 5.42 2.17
C ALA A 102 1.09 6.25 2.98
N ILE A 103 1.55 6.96 4.01
CA ILE A 103 0.71 7.92 4.76
C ILE A 103 0.19 9.03 3.85
N GLU A 104 1.05 9.56 2.97
CA GLU A 104 0.63 10.61 2.03
C GLU A 104 -0.38 10.08 1.01
N ALA A 105 -0.13 8.91 0.41
CA ALA A 105 -1.06 8.26 -0.49
C ALA A 105 -2.44 8.04 0.17
N LEU A 106 -2.46 7.60 1.43
CA LEU A 106 -3.72 7.41 2.19
C LEU A 106 -4.53 8.70 2.37
N ARG A 107 -3.89 9.88 2.41
CA ARG A 107 -4.57 11.18 2.49
C ARG A 107 -5.22 11.58 1.17
N GLN A 108 -4.66 11.13 0.05
CA GLN A 108 -5.18 11.43 -1.29
C GLN A 108 -6.33 10.48 -1.67
N LEU A 109 -6.38 9.28 -1.09
CA LEU A 109 -7.40 8.28 -1.37
C LEU A 109 -8.73 8.57 -0.63
N PRO A 110 -9.88 8.36 -1.27
CA PRO A 110 -11.19 8.57 -0.65
C PRO A 110 -11.41 7.64 0.55
N ASP A 111 -12.09 8.14 1.59
CA ASP A 111 -12.44 7.37 2.78
C ASP A 111 -13.69 6.50 2.56
N GLY A 112 -13.49 5.19 2.44
CA GLY A 112 -14.60 4.23 2.31
C GLY A 112 -15.43 4.45 1.04
N PRO A 113 -16.53 3.71 0.85
CA PRO A 113 -17.22 3.68 -0.43
C PRO A 113 -17.62 5.11 -0.83
N SER A 114 -17.36 5.41 -2.10
CA SER A 114 -17.17 6.76 -2.64
C SER A 114 -18.11 7.82 -2.06
N ALA A 115 -17.63 9.06 -1.91
CA ALA A 115 -18.41 10.22 -1.46
C ALA A 115 -19.76 10.41 -2.20
N ARG A 116 -19.93 9.77 -3.36
CA ARG A 116 -21.19 9.67 -4.12
C ARG A 116 -22.31 8.92 -3.39
N GLU A 117 -22.01 7.95 -2.53
CA GLU A 117 -23.03 7.22 -1.75
C GLU A 117 -23.56 8.01 -0.55
N ARG A 118 -22.77 8.94 0.00
CA ARG A 118 -23.19 9.79 1.13
C ARG A 118 -24.20 10.86 0.72
N LEU A 119 -24.29 11.19 -0.58
CA LEU A 119 -25.22 12.17 -1.13
C LEU A 119 -26.54 11.57 -1.61
N LEU A 120 -26.70 10.24 -1.53
CA LEU A 120 -27.90 9.50 -1.94
C LEU A 120 -28.63 8.81 -0.78
N ARG A 121 -28.29 9.15 0.47
CA ARG A 121 -29.00 8.72 1.68
C ARG A 121 -29.62 9.91 2.39
#